data_AF-A0A9D5SV42-F1
#
_entry.id   AF-A0A9D5SV42-F1
#
_cell.length_a   1.000
_cell.length_b   1.000
_cell.length_c   1.000
_cell.angle_alpha   90.00
_cell.angle_beta   90.00
_cell.angle_gamma   90.00
#
_symmetry.space_group_name_H-M   'P 1'
#
loop_
_entity.id
_entity.type
_entity.pdbx_description
1 polymer ?
#
loop_
_entity_poly.entity_id
_entity_poly.type
_entity_poly.pdbx_seq_one_letter_code
_entity_poly.pdbx_strand_id
1 'polypeptide(L)'
;MSFRKYAGDYRLENIPDKKGVLKTEVVYRGAYYRFTGSAEELASAKPRLVVGGLLFCIAQIISVTLNTRCARCMWVILPQSFAILAGALMAAGIWTLLRAPERMTREYAEKTHNRINGGSLMAMLLSGAAFISSVISAIVYRAELMLPADIFYIILLFVSALGAAYCFVNRRASAIREY
;
A
#
# COMPACT_ATOMS: atom_id res chain seq x y z
N MET A 1 -17.89 7.60 6.62
CA MET A 1 -19.04 6.68 6.73
C MET A 1 -18.61 5.25 6.37
N SER A 2 -18.27 4.38 7.33
CA SER A 2 -17.99 2.96 7.05
C SER A 2 -18.57 1.98 8.07
N PHE A 3 -19.21 2.46 9.15
CA PHE A 3 -19.81 1.60 10.17
C PHE A 3 -20.96 0.75 9.62
N ARG A 4 -21.72 1.23 8.61
CA ARG A 4 -22.85 0.47 8.04
C ARG A 4 -22.47 -0.86 7.38
N LYS A 5 -21.27 -0.97 6.78
CA LYS A 5 -20.87 -2.19 6.05
C LYS A 5 -20.63 -3.38 7.00
N TYR A 6 -20.12 -3.11 8.20
CA TYR A 6 -19.77 -4.14 9.19
C TYR A 6 -20.66 -4.10 10.44
N ALA A 7 -21.62 -3.17 10.55
CA ALA A 7 -22.49 -3.03 11.71
C ALA A 7 -23.25 -4.32 12.07
N GLY A 8 -23.61 -5.14 11.07
CA GLY A 8 -24.28 -6.42 11.29
C GLY A 8 -23.40 -7.47 11.99
N ASP A 9 -22.07 -7.31 11.94
CA ASP A 9 -21.11 -8.23 12.55
C ASP A 9 -20.87 -7.90 14.03
N TYR A 10 -21.43 -6.81 14.55
CA TYR A 10 -21.26 -6.36 15.94
C TYR A 10 -22.61 -6.28 16.66
N ARG A 11 -22.68 -6.79 17.91
CA ARG A 11 -23.83 -6.62 18.80
C ARG A 11 -23.41 -5.93 20.09
N LEU A 12 -24.33 -5.13 20.63
CA LEU A 12 -24.21 -4.60 21.98
C LEU A 12 -24.69 -5.68 22.94
N GLU A 13 -23.80 -6.17 23.78
CA GLU A 13 -24.12 -7.12 24.84
C GLU A 13 -23.88 -6.45 26.20
N ASN A 14 -24.79 -6.65 27.15
CA ASN A 14 -24.62 -6.17 28.51
C ASN A 14 -23.88 -7.25 29.30
N ILE A 15 -22.59 -7.05 29.50
CA ILE A 15 -21.73 -7.99 30.23
C ILE A 15 -21.64 -7.49 31.69
N PRO A 16 -21.94 -8.32 32.69
CA PRO A 16 -21.74 -7.95 34.08
C PRO A 16 -20.25 -7.87 34.39
N ASP A 17 -19.79 -6.72 34.85
CA ASP A 17 -18.43 -6.53 35.36
C ASP A 17 -18.23 -7.33 36.67
N LYS A 18 -16.98 -7.53 37.10
CA LYS A 18 -16.61 -8.25 38.34
C LYS A 18 -17.26 -7.69 39.62
N LYS A 19 -17.82 -6.47 39.54
CA LYS A 19 -18.57 -5.78 40.61
C LYS A 19 -20.09 -5.85 40.45
N GLY A 20 -20.61 -6.61 39.49
CA GLY A 20 -22.05 -6.75 39.22
C GLY A 20 -22.69 -5.60 38.44
N VAL A 21 -21.89 -4.61 37.99
CA VAL A 21 -22.39 -3.50 37.17
C VAL A 21 -22.48 -3.95 35.71
N LEU A 22 -23.66 -3.81 35.10
CA LEU A 22 -23.86 -4.12 33.69
C LEU A 22 -23.15 -3.08 32.83
N LYS A 23 -22.16 -3.52 32.05
CA LYS A 23 -21.46 -2.69 31.08
C LYS A 23 -21.85 -3.13 29.68
N THR A 24 -22.35 -2.20 28.89
CA THR A 24 -22.66 -2.46 27.47
C THR A 24 -21.34 -2.50 26.70
N GLU A 25 -20.96 -3.67 26.21
CA GLU A 25 -19.77 -3.87 25.38
C GLU A 25 -20.17 -4.27 23.95
N VAL A 26 -19.36 -3.84 22.98
CA VAL A 26 -19.54 -4.15 21.56
C VAL A 26 -18.82 -5.46 21.27
N VAL A 27 -19.56 -6.54 21.06
CA VAL A 27 -19.03 -7.88 20.80
C VAL A 27 -19.14 -8.21 19.30
N TYR A 28 -18.04 -8.65 18.70
CA TYR A 28 -18.01 -9.13 17.31
C TYR A 28 -18.56 -10.56 17.24
N ARG A 29 -19.57 -10.79 16.40
CA ARG A 29 -20.17 -12.11 16.12
C ARG A 29 -20.01 -12.56 14.67
N GLY A 30 -19.31 -11.80 13.84
CA GLY A 30 -19.02 -12.19 12.45
C GLY A 30 -18.01 -13.33 12.34
N ALA A 31 -17.80 -13.82 11.12
CA ALA A 31 -16.75 -14.80 10.84
C ALA A 31 -15.36 -14.22 11.10
N TYR A 32 -14.46 -15.05 11.61
CA TYR A 32 -13.05 -14.71 11.74
C TYR A 32 -12.29 -15.14 10.49
N TYR A 33 -11.19 -14.45 10.25
CA TYR A 33 -10.35 -14.65 9.08
C TYR A 33 -8.90 -14.87 9.49
N ARG A 34 -8.17 -15.65 8.70
CA ARG A 34 -6.73 -15.90 8.84
C ARG A 34 -6.02 -15.84 7.49
N PHE A 35 -4.73 -15.61 7.49
CA PHE A 35 -3.93 -15.72 6.28
C PHE A 35 -3.98 -17.16 5.73
N THR A 36 -3.97 -17.31 4.40
CA THR A 36 -4.01 -18.63 3.75
C THR A 36 -2.69 -19.38 3.85
N GLY A 37 -1.57 -18.65 3.87
CA GLY A 37 -0.24 -19.23 3.94
C GLY A 37 0.13 -19.72 5.33
N SER A 38 1.14 -20.59 5.39
CA SER A 38 1.72 -21.01 6.67
C SER A 38 2.31 -19.82 7.43
N ALA A 39 2.50 -19.96 8.75
CA ALA A 39 3.15 -18.91 9.55
C ALA A 39 4.55 -18.57 9.01
N GLU A 40 5.27 -19.57 8.48
CA GLU A 40 6.60 -19.42 7.87
C GLU A 40 6.55 -18.67 6.52
N GLU A 41 5.57 -18.97 5.67
CA GLU A 41 5.34 -18.25 4.41
C GLU A 41 5.00 -16.77 4.68
N LEU A 42 4.18 -16.51 5.69
CA LEU A 42 3.84 -15.15 6.09
C LEU A 42 5.06 -14.42 6.67
N ALA A 43 5.83 -15.09 7.53
CA ALA A 43 7.04 -14.53 8.13
C ALA A 43 8.10 -14.18 7.08
N SER A 44 8.27 -15.01 6.06
CA SER A 44 9.22 -14.77 4.97
C SER A 44 8.75 -13.72 3.96
N ALA A 45 7.44 -13.52 3.79
CA ALA A 45 6.88 -12.54 2.87
C ALA A 45 6.78 -11.12 3.45
N LYS A 46 6.57 -10.97 4.77
CA LYS A 46 6.56 -9.67 5.46
C LYS A 46 7.78 -8.79 5.14
N PRO A 47 9.04 -9.26 5.28
CA PRO A 47 10.20 -8.44 4.98
C PRO A 47 10.27 -8.06 3.49
N ARG A 48 9.82 -8.93 2.58
CA ARG A 48 9.79 -8.62 1.13
C ARG A 48 8.83 -7.47 0.84
N LEU A 49 7.62 -7.51 1.41
CA LEU A 49 6.64 -6.44 1.25
C LEU A 49 7.14 -5.12 1.86
N VAL A 50 7.79 -5.20 3.03
CA VAL A 50 8.41 -4.02 3.67
C VAL A 50 9.52 -3.43 2.81
N VAL A 51 10.43 -4.25 2.29
CA VAL A 51 11.54 -3.79 1.42
C VAL A 51 11.00 -3.13 0.16
N GLY A 52 10.04 -3.76 -0.54
CA GLY A 52 9.41 -3.16 -1.72
C GLY A 52 8.70 -1.85 -1.41
N GLY A 53 7.98 -1.79 -0.28
CA GLY A 53 7.29 -0.59 0.17
C GLY A 53 8.25 0.54 0.53
N LEU A 54 9.36 0.23 1.20
CA LEU A 54 10.41 1.20 1.53
C LEU A 54 11.11 1.72 0.28
N LEU A 55 11.46 0.84 -0.67
CA LEU A 55 12.04 1.25 -1.95
C LEU A 55 11.12 2.22 -2.69
N PHE A 56 9.82 1.91 -2.76
CA PHE A 56 8.81 2.81 -3.32
C PHE A 56 8.79 4.16 -2.59
N CYS A 57 8.62 4.15 -1.27
CA CYS A 57 8.45 5.37 -0.48
C CYS A 57 9.69 6.26 -0.53
N ILE A 58 10.89 5.70 -0.36
CA ILE A 58 12.15 6.44 -0.40
C ILE A 58 12.34 7.06 -1.78
N ALA A 59 12.13 6.30 -2.85
CA ALA A 59 12.28 6.81 -4.21
C ALA A 59 11.28 7.94 -4.52
N GLN A 60 10.03 7.81 -4.06
CA GLN A 60 9.02 8.87 -4.21
C GLN A 60 9.38 10.12 -3.41
N ILE A 61 9.82 9.98 -2.15
CA ILE A 61 10.20 11.12 -1.31
C ILE A 61 11.38 11.87 -1.94
N ILE A 62 12.42 11.16 -2.38
CA ILE A 62 13.59 11.79 -3.02
C ILE A 62 13.18 12.42 -4.35
N SER A 63 12.36 11.76 -5.17
CA SER A 63 11.96 12.32 -6.46
C SER A 63 11.13 13.60 -6.35
N VAL A 64 10.30 13.74 -5.31
CA VAL A 64 9.51 14.96 -5.06
C VAL A 64 10.38 16.14 -4.60
N THR A 65 11.52 15.89 -3.94
CA THR A 65 12.43 16.98 -3.52
C THR A 65 13.32 17.49 -4.65
N LEU A 66 13.39 16.77 -5.78
CA LEU A 66 14.19 17.18 -6.94
C LEU A 66 13.40 18.12 -7.85
N ASN A 67 13.90 19.34 -8.01
CA ASN A 67 13.34 20.32 -8.95
C ASN A 67 13.98 20.17 -10.34
N THR A 68 13.52 19.17 -11.09
CA THR A 68 14.04 18.83 -12.43
C THR A 68 13.14 19.36 -13.55
N ARG A 69 13.62 19.39 -14.80
CA ARG A 69 12.80 19.81 -15.95
C ARG A 69 11.69 18.79 -16.21
N CYS A 70 12.00 17.49 -16.08
CA CYS A 70 11.02 16.42 -16.17
C CYS A 70 9.91 16.55 -15.11
N ALA A 71 10.26 16.91 -13.87
CA ALA A 71 9.28 17.07 -12.78
C ALA A 71 8.31 18.24 -13.01
N ARG A 72 8.66 19.23 -13.82
CA ARG A 72 7.78 20.35 -14.19
C ARG A 72 6.78 20.01 -15.30
N CYS A 73 6.91 18.84 -15.93
CA CYS A 73 6.01 18.41 -16.98
C CYS A 73 4.73 17.85 -16.38
N MET A 74 3.58 18.45 -16.73
CA MET A 74 2.29 18.08 -16.15
C MET A 74 1.94 16.60 -16.34
N TRP A 75 2.25 16.03 -17.50
CA TRP A 75 2.03 14.61 -17.80
C TRP A 75 2.98 13.65 -17.05
N VAL A 76 4.04 14.15 -16.39
CA VAL A 76 4.92 13.36 -15.51
C VAL A 76 4.47 13.47 -14.06
N ILE A 77 4.27 14.72 -13.59
CA ILE A 77 3.96 14.99 -12.19
C ILE A 77 2.56 14.51 -11.77
N LEU A 78 1.58 14.51 -12.68
CA LEU A 78 0.24 14.02 -12.38
C LEU A 78 0.23 12.51 -12.08
N PRO A 79 0.73 11.61 -12.97
CA PRO A 79 0.85 10.19 -12.63
C PRO A 79 1.68 9.95 -11.37
N GLN A 80 2.78 10.68 -11.17
CA GLN A 80 3.60 10.57 -9.96
C GLN A 80 2.81 10.92 -8.69
N SER A 81 2.06 12.02 -8.68
CA SER A 81 1.28 12.47 -7.53
C SER A 81 0.21 11.45 -7.14
N PHE A 82 -0.50 10.89 -8.13
CA PHE A 82 -1.46 9.82 -7.87
C PHE A 82 -0.77 8.52 -7.41
N ALA A 83 0.44 8.24 -7.91
CA ALA A 83 1.22 7.10 -7.44
C ALA A 83 1.53 7.19 -5.95
N ILE A 84 1.86 8.40 -5.44
CA ILE A 84 2.09 8.63 -4.00
C ILE A 84 0.84 8.26 -3.18
N LEU A 85 -0.36 8.66 -3.64
CA LEU A 85 -1.61 8.30 -2.96
C LEU A 85 -1.85 6.79 -2.94
N ALA A 86 -1.64 6.12 -4.07
CA ALA A 86 -1.74 4.66 -4.15
C ALA A 86 -0.69 3.96 -3.26
N GLY A 87 0.52 4.50 -3.22
CA GLY A 87 1.61 4.06 -2.36
C GLY A 87 1.31 4.23 -0.88
N ALA A 88 0.63 5.30 -0.48
CA ALA A 88 0.18 5.49 0.91
C ALA A 88 -0.84 4.42 1.33
N LEU A 89 -1.76 4.03 0.44
CA LEU A 89 -2.67 2.91 0.68
C LEU A 89 -1.90 1.59 0.83
N MET A 90 -0.94 1.34 -0.08
CA MET A 90 -0.07 0.16 0.00
C MET A 90 0.70 0.10 1.32
N ALA A 91 1.34 1.22 1.73
CA ALA A 91 2.09 1.33 2.97
C ALA A 91 1.20 1.11 4.21
N ALA A 92 -0.01 1.69 4.22
CA ALA A 92 -0.98 1.45 5.27
C ALA A 92 -1.41 -0.02 5.35
N GLY A 93 -1.54 -0.70 4.20
CA GLY A 93 -1.79 -2.13 4.11
C GLY A 93 -0.65 -2.96 4.71
N ILE A 94 0.59 -2.66 4.32
CA ILE A 94 1.80 -3.32 4.86
C ILE A 94 1.90 -3.11 6.38
N TRP A 95 1.65 -1.89 6.85
CA TRP A 95 1.64 -1.59 8.29
C TRP A 95 0.59 -2.41 9.06
N THR A 96 -0.60 -2.55 8.48
CA THR A 96 -1.67 -3.37 9.06
C THR A 96 -1.26 -4.83 9.09
N LEU A 97 -0.63 -5.34 8.02
CA LEU A 97 -0.11 -6.70 7.94
C LEU A 97 0.95 -7.00 9.02
N LEU A 98 1.83 -6.05 9.32
CA LEU A 98 2.86 -6.23 10.35
C LEU A 98 2.26 -6.39 11.75
N ARG A 99 1.09 -5.78 11.99
CA ARG A 99 0.37 -5.79 13.28
C ARG A 99 -0.80 -6.77 13.31
N ALA A 100 -0.96 -7.57 12.25
CA ALA A 100 -2.12 -8.43 12.11
C ALA A 100 -2.11 -9.54 13.17
N PRO A 101 -3.17 -9.67 13.99
CA PRO A 101 -3.33 -10.81 14.89
C PRO A 101 -3.63 -12.08 14.09
N GLU A 102 -3.41 -13.24 14.70
CA GLU A 102 -3.67 -14.55 14.06
C GLU A 102 -5.16 -14.75 13.69
N ARG A 103 -6.06 -14.19 14.52
CA ARG A 103 -7.51 -14.13 14.26
C ARG A 103 -7.91 -12.69 13.94
N MET A 104 -8.36 -12.45 12.71
CA MET A 104 -8.76 -11.12 12.24
C MET A 104 -10.27 -11.02 12.09
N THR A 105 -10.83 -9.85 12.41
CA THR A 105 -12.21 -9.52 12.02
C THR A 105 -12.29 -9.29 10.51
N ARG A 106 -13.49 -9.38 9.95
CA ARG A 106 -13.75 -9.16 8.52
C ARG A 106 -13.21 -7.82 8.02
N GLU A 107 -13.47 -6.76 8.78
CA GLU A 107 -13.01 -5.41 8.44
C GLU A 107 -11.47 -5.33 8.38
N TYR A 108 -10.79 -5.95 9.35
CA TYR A 108 -9.35 -5.94 9.43
C TYR A 108 -8.71 -6.72 8.26
N ALA A 109 -9.29 -7.88 7.94
CA ALA A 109 -8.90 -8.71 6.81
C ALA A 109 -9.07 -7.98 5.47
N GLU A 110 -10.27 -7.48 5.18
CA GLU A 110 -10.57 -6.77 3.92
C GLU A 110 -9.67 -5.54 3.76
N LYS A 111 -9.47 -4.75 4.82
CA LYS A 111 -8.60 -3.58 4.78
C LYS A 111 -7.16 -3.96 4.47
N THR A 112 -6.63 -5.01 5.08
CA THR A 112 -5.23 -5.44 4.86
C THR A 112 -5.04 -5.91 3.42
N HIS A 113 -5.88 -6.85 2.97
CA HIS A 113 -5.76 -7.46 1.65
C HIS A 113 -5.98 -6.44 0.53
N ASN A 114 -7.09 -5.67 0.58
CA ASN A 114 -7.46 -4.77 -0.50
C ASN A 114 -6.48 -3.59 -0.62
N ARG A 115 -5.94 -3.10 0.49
CA ARG A 115 -4.95 -2.01 0.48
C ARG A 115 -3.63 -2.45 -0.13
N ILE A 116 -3.14 -3.65 0.21
CA ILE A 116 -1.91 -4.17 -0.39
C ILE A 116 -2.14 -4.49 -1.87
N ASN A 117 -3.20 -5.23 -2.21
CA ASN A 117 -3.45 -5.66 -3.58
C ASN A 117 -3.78 -4.48 -4.51
N GLY A 118 -4.81 -3.70 -4.17
CA GLY A 118 -5.21 -2.53 -4.95
C GLY A 118 -4.18 -1.41 -4.93
N GLY A 119 -3.59 -1.13 -3.75
CA GLY A 119 -2.58 -0.09 -3.60
C GLY A 119 -1.30 -0.38 -4.39
N SER A 120 -0.75 -1.60 -4.31
CA SER A 120 0.46 -1.97 -5.06
C SER A 120 0.24 -1.98 -6.57
N LEU A 121 -0.92 -2.46 -7.05
CA LEU A 121 -1.27 -2.43 -8.47
C LEU A 121 -1.35 -0.99 -8.99
N MET A 122 -2.10 -0.13 -8.30
CA MET A 122 -2.25 1.28 -8.72
C MET A 122 -0.92 2.03 -8.62
N ALA A 123 -0.14 1.82 -7.56
CA ALA A 123 1.18 2.43 -7.39
C ALA A 123 2.15 2.00 -8.51
N MET A 124 2.11 0.73 -8.91
CA MET A 124 2.91 0.19 -10.01
C MET A 124 2.51 0.84 -11.34
N LEU A 125 1.22 0.86 -11.68
CA LEU A 125 0.74 1.43 -12.94
C LEU A 125 1.04 2.92 -13.05
N LEU A 126 0.79 3.69 -11.99
CA LEU A 126 0.97 5.13 -11.97
C LEU A 126 2.46 5.53 -11.96
N SER A 127 3.29 4.81 -11.21
CA SER A 127 4.75 5.05 -11.24
C SER A 127 5.36 4.63 -12.58
N GLY A 128 4.86 3.54 -13.16
CA GLY A 128 5.24 3.11 -14.51
C GLY A 128 4.85 4.16 -15.56
N ALA A 129 3.64 4.71 -15.47
CA ALA A 129 3.19 5.80 -16.34
C ALA A 129 4.04 7.07 -16.16
N ALA A 130 4.39 7.43 -14.91
CA ALA A 130 5.28 8.55 -14.62
C ALA A 130 6.67 8.34 -15.22
N PHE A 131 7.23 7.14 -15.10
CA PHE A 131 8.52 6.76 -15.69
C PHE A 131 8.50 6.82 -17.21
N ILE A 132 7.50 6.22 -17.87
CA ILE A 132 7.38 6.27 -19.33
C ILE A 132 7.24 7.74 -19.79
N SER A 133 6.43 8.51 -19.10
CA SER A 133 6.21 9.93 -19.41
C SER A 133 7.48 10.77 -19.23
N SER A 134 8.33 10.45 -18.24
CA SER A 134 9.60 11.15 -18.02
C SER A 134 10.64 10.78 -19.09
N VAL A 135 10.67 9.53 -19.54
CA VAL A 135 11.48 9.10 -20.70
C VAL A 135 11.03 9.78 -21.99
N ILE A 136 9.71 9.87 -22.25
CA ILE A 136 9.19 10.61 -23.41
C ILE A 136 9.59 12.09 -23.32
N SER A 137 9.47 12.70 -22.13
CA SER A 137 9.87 14.09 -21.92
C SER A 137 11.36 14.30 -22.20
N ALA A 138 12.21 13.38 -21.75
CA ALA A 138 13.65 13.40 -22.03
C ALA A 138 13.97 13.41 -23.54
N ILE A 139 13.24 12.63 -24.32
CA ILE A 139 13.40 12.56 -25.79
C ILE A 139 12.92 13.87 -26.43
N VAL A 140 11.73 14.37 -26.05
CA VAL A 140 11.12 15.58 -26.63
C VAL A 140 11.96 16.83 -26.38
N TYR A 141 12.47 17.01 -25.15
CA TYR A 141 13.27 18.17 -24.78
C TYR A 141 14.76 18.06 -25.17
N ARG A 142 15.13 17.00 -25.90
CA ARG A 142 16.48 16.62 -26.32
C ARG A 142 17.41 16.30 -25.13
N ALA A 143 18.05 15.14 -25.20
CA ALA A 143 18.95 14.63 -24.16
C ALA A 143 20.12 15.57 -23.81
N GLU A 144 20.56 16.40 -24.77
CA GLU A 144 21.67 17.37 -24.60
C GLU A 144 21.37 18.48 -23.58
N LEU A 145 20.10 18.72 -23.28
CA LEU A 145 19.65 19.71 -22.29
C LEU A 145 19.33 19.09 -20.92
N MET A 146 19.54 17.77 -20.76
CA MET A 146 19.27 17.07 -19.52
C MET A 146 20.40 17.28 -18.53
N LEU A 147 20.04 17.79 -17.35
CA LEU A 147 20.96 17.85 -16.24
C LEU A 147 21.10 16.45 -15.63
N PRO A 148 22.21 16.13 -14.95
CA PRO A 148 22.37 14.87 -14.21
C PRO A 148 21.21 14.61 -13.23
N ALA A 149 20.60 15.66 -12.70
CA ALA A 149 19.42 15.59 -11.85
C ALA A 149 18.18 15.01 -12.57
N ASP A 150 17.99 15.28 -13.86
CA ASP A 150 16.87 14.73 -14.64
C ASP A 150 17.03 13.21 -14.81
N ILE A 151 18.26 12.74 -15.07
CA ILE A 151 18.58 11.31 -15.17
C ILE A 151 18.35 10.62 -13.81
N PHE A 152 18.83 11.24 -12.72
CA PHE A 152 18.61 10.71 -11.38
C PHE A 152 17.13 10.62 -11.02
N TYR A 153 16.34 11.64 -11.38
CA TYR A 153 14.89 11.63 -11.21
C TYR A 153 14.20 10.50 -11.99
N ILE A 154 14.59 10.25 -13.24
CA ILE A 154 14.07 9.12 -14.04
C ILE A 154 14.40 7.77 -13.37
N ILE A 155 15.63 7.61 -12.87
CA ILE A 155 16.05 6.41 -12.14
C ILE A 155 15.18 6.22 -10.89
N LEU A 156 14.89 7.29 -10.13
CA LEU A 156 14.02 7.20 -8.96
C LEU A 156 12.58 6.79 -9.33
N LEU A 157 12.03 7.32 -10.43
CA LEU A 157 10.72 6.89 -10.91
C LEU A 157 10.73 5.41 -11.30
N PHE A 158 11.79 4.93 -11.96
CA PHE A 158 11.97 3.52 -12.28
C PHE A 158 12.06 2.64 -11.02
N VAL A 159 12.88 3.03 -10.03
CA VAL A 159 13.00 2.33 -8.75
C VAL A 159 11.67 2.30 -8.01
N SER A 160 10.90 3.39 -8.04
CA SER A 160 9.57 3.43 -7.43
C SER A 160 8.62 2.43 -8.10
N ALA A 161 8.60 2.37 -9.43
CA ALA A 161 7.80 1.39 -10.17
C ALA A 161 8.20 -0.05 -9.85
N LEU A 162 9.52 -0.33 -9.76
CA LEU A 162 10.04 -1.63 -9.35
C LEU A 162 9.65 -2.01 -7.92
N GLY A 163 9.75 -1.07 -6.97
CA GLY A 163 9.33 -1.29 -5.58
C GLY A 163 7.86 -1.66 -5.47
N ALA A 164 6.98 -0.93 -6.17
CA ALA A 164 5.55 -1.25 -6.22
C ALA A 164 5.27 -2.59 -6.93
N ALA A 165 5.96 -2.88 -8.04
CA ALA A 165 5.84 -4.17 -8.74
C ALA A 165 6.29 -5.33 -7.86
N TYR A 166 7.37 -5.16 -7.09
CA TYR A 166 7.86 -6.16 -6.15
C TYR A 166 6.83 -6.45 -5.05
N CYS A 167 6.19 -5.41 -4.50
CA CYS A 167 5.07 -5.58 -3.57
C CYS A 167 3.90 -6.31 -4.23
N PHE A 168 3.55 -5.96 -5.46
CA PHE A 168 2.46 -6.59 -6.19
C PHE A 168 2.73 -8.08 -6.43
N VAL A 169 3.92 -8.48 -6.86
CA VAL A 169 4.26 -9.89 -7.07
C VAL A 169 4.19 -10.69 -5.76
N ASN A 170 4.69 -10.11 -4.66
CA ASN A 170 4.70 -10.75 -3.34
C ASN A 170 3.36 -10.65 -2.59
N ARG A 171 2.33 -10.02 -3.17
CA ARG A 171 1.04 -9.79 -2.51
C ARG A 171 0.31 -11.07 -2.12
N ARG A 172 0.63 -12.22 -2.74
CA ARG A 172 -0.04 -13.51 -2.48
C ARG A 172 0.02 -13.92 -1.02
N ALA A 173 1.07 -13.53 -0.30
CA ALA A 173 1.18 -13.79 1.14
C ALA A 173 0.13 -13.05 1.99
N SER A 174 -0.50 -12.00 1.44
CA SER A 174 -1.60 -11.29 2.09
C SER A 174 -2.97 -11.88 1.75
N ALA A 175 -3.04 -13.04 1.09
CA ALA A 175 -4.31 -13.73 0.84
C ALA A 175 -4.90 -14.25 2.16
N ILE A 176 -6.23 -14.17 2.26
CA ILE A 176 -6.98 -14.40 3.50
C ILE A 176 -8.07 -15.43 3.22
N ARG A 177 -8.29 -16.36 4.16
CA ARG A 177 -9.45 -17.26 4.17
C ARG A 177 -10.27 -17.10 5.44
N GLU A 178 -11.55 -17.46 5.33
CA GLU A 178 -12.44 -17.62 6.47
C GLU A 178 -11.97 -18.79 7.34
N TYR A 179 -12.12 -18.64 8.66
CA TYR A 179 -11.52 -19.56 9.63
C TYR A 179 -12.09 -20.97 9.56
#